data_AF-A0A2V9MB62-F1
#
_entry.id   AF-A0A2V9MB62-F1
#
_cell.length_a   1.000
_cell.length_b   1.000
_cell.length_c   1.000
_cell.angle_alpha   90.00
_cell.angle_beta   90.00
_cell.angle_gamma   90.00
#
_symmetry.space_group_name_H-M   'P 1'
#
loop_
_entity.id
_entity.type
_entity.pdbx_description
1 polymer ?
#
loop_
_entity_poly.entity_id
_entity_poly.type
_entity_poly.pdbx_seq_one_letter_code
_entity_poly.pdbx_strand_id
1 'polypeptide(L)'
;MDEQGEYPRYLPADPVTGGILFHCLLDPGSDLYWKQFTCAIRGNLNVELFHRAWEEVVARHPSLQAIFVSERRERPLQVVRRNIDLPWEGMDWTALGTEEQEAKFREFVQNDRLDGYDLALGPLMRFALMRIGPEHHRFVWGSHHLLVDGWSSQLVLNEVFDVYDRLARGEAAPAGKSLVFRSYVEWLLKQDWADVEKFFRTHLSGMKAPTPMVVDRFSGSTGPTTREARTEEATLSAAGTSQLKAFARARKMTLNTVVQAAWGLLLNRYSSELGYDFWPLRAYRER
;
A
#
# COMPACT_ATOMS: atom_id res chain seq x y z
N MET A 1 -10.15 -23.02 -11.52
CA MET A 1 -9.03 -23.97 -11.33
C MET A 1 -8.62 -24.43 -12.71
N ASP A 2 -7.34 -24.67 -12.97
CA ASP A 2 -7.01 -25.68 -13.98
C ASP A 2 -7.50 -27.06 -13.49
N GLU A 3 -7.44 -28.08 -14.33
CA GLU A 3 -7.91 -29.43 -13.99
C GLU A 3 -7.20 -30.03 -12.74
N GLN A 4 -6.16 -29.38 -12.22
CA GLN A 4 -5.40 -29.80 -11.03
C GLN A 4 -5.68 -29.00 -9.75
N GLY A 5 -6.62 -28.05 -9.74
CA GLY A 5 -6.93 -27.29 -8.51
C GLY A 5 -5.93 -26.19 -8.17
N GLU A 6 -5.07 -25.83 -9.12
CA GLU A 6 -4.00 -24.87 -8.92
C GLU A 6 -4.44 -23.42 -9.22
N TYR A 7 -3.82 -22.45 -8.53
CA TYR A 7 -4.01 -21.03 -8.80
C TYR A 7 -3.47 -20.74 -10.21
N PRO A 8 -4.28 -20.13 -11.12
CA PRO A 8 -3.85 -19.92 -12.49
C PRO A 8 -2.65 -18.97 -12.46
N ARG A 9 -1.58 -19.40 -13.14
CA ARG A 9 -0.31 -18.68 -13.13
C ARG A 9 -0.39 -17.28 -13.76
N TYR A 10 -1.44 -17.01 -14.55
CA TYR A 10 -1.60 -15.77 -15.31
C TYR A 10 -3.01 -15.20 -15.12
N LEU A 11 -3.09 -13.94 -14.73
CA LEU A 11 -4.33 -13.16 -14.66
C LEU A 11 -4.14 -11.84 -15.42
N PRO A 12 -5.13 -11.39 -16.21
CA PRO A 12 -5.11 -10.03 -16.73
C PRO A 12 -5.16 -9.04 -15.55
N ALA A 13 -4.41 -7.94 -15.66
CA ALA A 13 -4.48 -6.85 -14.69
C ALA A 13 -5.90 -6.27 -14.64
N ASP A 14 -6.44 -6.08 -13.43
CA ASP A 14 -7.68 -5.32 -13.25
C ASP A 14 -7.44 -3.83 -13.51
N PRO A 15 -8.50 -3.00 -13.66
CA PRO A 15 -8.35 -1.58 -13.99
C PRO A 15 -7.45 -0.78 -13.03
N VAL A 16 -7.45 -1.10 -11.74
CA VAL A 16 -6.62 -0.40 -10.74
C VAL A 16 -5.16 -0.78 -10.93
N THR A 17 -4.87 -2.09 -11.02
CA THR A 17 -3.53 -2.59 -11.34
C THR A 17 -3.02 -2.01 -12.66
N GLY A 18 -3.87 -1.96 -13.70
CA GLY A 18 -3.52 -1.38 -15.00
C GLY A 18 -3.15 0.10 -14.92
N GLY A 19 -3.89 0.90 -14.13
CA GLY A 19 -3.58 2.31 -13.92
C GLY A 19 -2.24 2.53 -13.20
N ILE A 20 -1.97 1.76 -12.14
CA ILE A 20 -0.69 1.82 -11.42
C ILE A 20 0.46 1.41 -12.34
N LEU A 21 0.31 0.32 -13.10
CA LEU A 21 1.33 -0.13 -14.06
C LEU A 21 1.61 0.92 -15.14
N PHE A 22 0.57 1.59 -15.64
CA PHE A 22 0.74 2.69 -16.58
C PHE A 22 1.57 3.84 -15.97
N HIS A 23 1.33 4.21 -14.71
CA HIS A 23 2.12 5.23 -14.02
C HIS A 23 3.59 4.80 -13.83
N CYS A 24 3.83 3.55 -13.42
CA CYS A 24 5.20 3.02 -13.30
C CYS A 24 5.97 3.03 -14.63
N LEU A 25 5.27 2.84 -15.76
CA LEU A 25 5.89 2.92 -17.10
C LEU A 25 6.16 4.37 -17.55
N LEU A 26 5.35 5.33 -17.09
CA LEU A 26 5.57 6.75 -17.39
C LEU A 26 6.68 7.39 -16.56
N ASP A 27 6.90 6.89 -15.34
CA ASP A 27 7.92 7.38 -14.42
C ASP A 27 8.74 6.21 -13.83
N PRO A 28 9.59 5.56 -14.64
CA PRO A 28 10.42 4.44 -14.17
C PRO A 28 11.39 4.90 -13.07
N GLY A 29 11.34 4.24 -11.91
CA GLY A 29 12.14 4.60 -10.74
C GLY A 29 11.40 5.46 -9.70
N SER A 30 10.13 5.79 -9.94
CA SER A 30 9.27 6.44 -8.96
C SER A 30 9.07 5.58 -7.70
N ASP A 31 9.27 6.15 -6.52
CA ASP A 31 9.02 5.51 -5.23
C ASP A 31 7.54 5.60 -4.79
N LEU A 32 6.69 6.26 -5.59
CA LEU A 32 5.29 6.56 -5.28
C LEU A 32 4.49 5.35 -4.80
N TYR A 33 4.76 4.19 -5.41
CA TYR A 33 4.09 2.93 -5.14
C TYR A 33 4.88 1.98 -4.24
N TRP A 34 6.09 2.35 -3.81
CA TRP A 34 6.80 1.61 -2.78
C TRP A 34 6.27 2.03 -1.40
N LYS A 35 5.73 1.07 -0.65
CA LYS A 35 5.19 1.27 0.69
C LYS A 35 6.08 0.57 1.70
N GLN A 36 6.38 1.28 2.77
CA GLN A 36 7.15 0.75 3.89
C GLN A 36 6.29 0.71 5.13
N PHE A 37 6.25 -0.44 5.77
CA PHE A 37 5.83 -0.59 7.16
C PHE A 37 7.07 -0.67 8.03
N THR A 38 7.13 0.14 9.10
CA THR A 38 8.21 0.09 10.07
C THR A 38 7.65 -0.13 11.47
N CYS A 39 8.31 -0.96 12.27
CA CYS A 39 7.93 -1.13 13.67
C CYS A 39 9.15 -1.41 14.56
N ALA A 40 8.99 -1.12 15.86
CA ALA A 40 9.90 -1.56 16.90
C ALA A 40 9.34 -2.84 17.54
N ILE A 41 10.17 -3.87 17.62
CA ILE A 41 9.85 -5.13 18.30
C ILE A 41 10.63 -5.16 19.60
N ARG A 42 9.94 -5.41 20.70
CA ARG A 42 10.51 -5.49 22.04
C ARG A 42 10.28 -6.88 22.62
N GLY A 43 11.29 -7.44 23.25
CA GLY A 43 11.28 -8.79 23.81
C GLY A 43 12.18 -9.75 23.04
N ASN A 44 12.20 -11.00 23.51
CA ASN A 44 13.00 -12.08 22.93
C ASN A 44 12.36 -12.60 21.64
N LEU A 45 12.69 -11.98 20.51
CA LEU A 45 12.26 -12.38 19.18
C LEU A 45 13.08 -13.59 18.71
N ASN A 46 12.41 -14.69 18.36
CA ASN A 46 13.04 -15.76 17.62
C ASN A 46 13.05 -15.39 16.12
N VAL A 47 14.21 -14.95 15.62
CA VAL A 47 14.36 -14.41 14.26
C VAL A 47 14.04 -15.45 13.20
N GLU A 48 14.48 -16.70 13.40
CA GLU A 48 14.25 -17.80 12.46
C GLU A 48 12.76 -18.11 12.34
N LEU A 49 12.03 -18.17 13.46
CA LEU A 49 10.59 -18.39 13.44
C LEU A 49 9.82 -17.20 12.86
N PHE A 50 10.30 -15.98 13.08
CA PHE A 50 9.70 -14.78 12.50
C PHE A 50 9.87 -14.74 10.97
N HIS A 51 11.06 -15.07 10.47
CA HIS A 51 11.29 -15.25 9.04
C HIS A 51 10.39 -16.34 8.45
N ARG A 52 10.34 -17.51 9.08
CA ARG A 52 9.45 -18.61 8.64
C ARG A 52 7.98 -18.24 8.63
N ALA A 53 7.52 -17.42 9.57
CA ALA A 53 6.14 -16.93 9.58
C ALA A 53 5.82 -16.09 8.34
N TRP A 54 6.76 -15.25 7.90
CA TRP A 54 6.64 -14.52 6.63
C TRP A 54 6.61 -15.44 5.43
N GLU A 55 7.51 -16.43 5.36
CA GLU A 55 7.53 -17.42 4.27
C GLU A 55 6.19 -18.14 4.13
N GLU A 56 5.62 -18.61 5.25
CA GLU A 56 4.33 -19.29 5.29
C GLU A 56 3.17 -18.39 4.83
N VAL A 57 3.14 -17.13 5.28
CA VAL A 57 2.07 -16.20 4.89
C VAL A 57 2.22 -15.78 3.43
N VAL A 58 3.42 -15.48 2.95
CA VAL A 58 3.65 -15.12 1.54
C VAL A 58 3.32 -16.29 0.62
N ALA A 59 3.74 -17.51 0.97
CA ALA A 59 3.43 -18.73 0.22
C ALA A 59 1.92 -18.97 0.11
N ARG A 60 1.15 -18.62 1.15
CA ARG A 60 -0.31 -18.77 1.21
C ARG A 60 -1.08 -17.73 0.40
N HIS A 61 -0.47 -16.58 0.10
CA HIS A 61 -1.13 -15.47 -0.61
C HIS A 61 -0.51 -15.23 -1.99
N PRO A 62 -1.11 -15.78 -3.07
CA PRO A 62 -0.61 -15.63 -4.44
C PRO A 62 -0.38 -14.18 -4.89
N SER A 63 -1.17 -13.22 -4.39
CA SER A 63 -0.99 -11.80 -4.70
C SER A 63 0.34 -11.24 -4.23
N LEU A 64 0.88 -11.75 -3.11
CA LEU A 64 2.19 -11.33 -2.57
C LEU A 64 3.37 -11.90 -3.37
N GLN A 65 3.13 -12.91 -4.20
CA GLN A 65 4.13 -13.55 -5.05
C GLN A 65 3.99 -13.12 -6.52
N ALA A 66 3.20 -12.08 -6.79
CA ALA A 66 2.91 -11.62 -8.12
C ALA A 66 4.03 -10.76 -8.71
N ILE A 67 4.27 -10.95 -10.01
CA ILE A 67 5.03 -10.06 -10.89
C ILE A 67 4.11 -9.55 -12.00
N PHE A 68 4.51 -8.51 -12.71
CA PHE A 68 3.72 -7.87 -13.74
C PHE A 68 4.51 -7.73 -15.03
N VAL A 69 3.95 -8.26 -16.11
CA VAL A 69 4.58 -8.28 -17.43
C VAL A 69 3.71 -7.49 -18.41
N SER A 70 4.29 -6.48 -19.05
CA SER A 70 3.59 -5.57 -19.97
C SER A 70 4.06 -5.67 -21.43
N GLU A 71 5.19 -6.34 -21.72
CA GLU A 71 5.78 -6.32 -23.05
C GLU A 71 4.85 -6.92 -24.13
N ARG A 72 4.55 -6.11 -25.16
CA ARG A 72 3.83 -6.47 -26.40
C ARG A 72 2.39 -7.00 -26.19
N ARG A 73 1.68 -6.53 -25.16
CA ARG A 73 0.28 -6.89 -24.91
C ARG A 73 -0.60 -5.65 -24.81
N GLU A 74 -1.86 -5.77 -25.23
CA GLU A 74 -2.88 -4.73 -25.03
C GLU A 74 -3.21 -4.51 -23.55
N ARG A 75 -3.05 -5.55 -22.72
CA ARG A 75 -3.24 -5.48 -21.26
C ARG A 75 -2.06 -6.15 -20.54
N PRO A 76 -1.50 -5.52 -19.50
CA PRO A 76 -0.50 -6.17 -18.65
C PRO A 76 -1.04 -7.44 -18.00
N LEU A 77 -0.15 -8.40 -17.78
CA LEU A 77 -0.45 -9.65 -17.10
C LEU A 77 0.16 -9.64 -15.70
N GLN A 78 -0.65 -10.03 -14.73
CA GLN A 78 -0.20 -10.45 -13.41
C GLN A 78 0.18 -11.93 -13.46
N VAL A 79 1.40 -12.25 -13.05
CA VAL A 79 1.92 -13.63 -13.03
C VAL A 79 2.27 -14.00 -11.60
N VAL A 80 1.70 -15.09 -11.09
CA VAL A 80 2.04 -15.59 -9.75
C VAL A 80 3.26 -16.49 -9.86
N ARG A 81 4.36 -16.12 -9.19
CA ARG A 81 5.49 -17.04 -8.97
C ARG A 81 5.20 -17.89 -7.74
N ARG A 82 5.63 -19.14 -7.73
CA ARG A 82 5.58 -19.99 -6.54
C ARG A 82 6.98 -20.13 -5.97
N ASN A 83 7.05 -20.34 -4.66
CA ASN A 83 8.28 -20.62 -3.94
C ASN A 83 9.31 -19.51 -4.21
N ILE A 84 8.91 -18.26 -3.97
CA ILE A 84 9.85 -17.14 -4.04
C ILE A 84 10.69 -17.12 -2.77
N ASP A 85 11.98 -16.88 -2.92
CA ASP A 85 12.86 -16.57 -1.79
C ASP A 85 12.56 -15.13 -1.35
N LEU A 86 12.34 -14.93 -0.05
CA LEU A 86 12.08 -13.60 0.48
C LEU A 86 13.40 -12.83 0.61
N PRO A 87 13.53 -11.61 0.03
CA PRO A 87 14.71 -10.79 0.22
C PRO A 87 14.77 -10.29 1.67
N TRP A 88 15.52 -11.00 2.51
CA TRP A 88 15.62 -10.73 3.95
C TRP A 88 17.02 -10.26 4.33
N GLU A 89 17.11 -9.07 4.92
CA GLU A 89 18.35 -8.49 5.41
C GLU A 89 18.37 -8.44 6.94
N GLY A 90 19.32 -9.16 7.55
CA GLY A 90 19.58 -9.11 8.99
C GLY A 90 20.78 -8.22 9.30
N MET A 91 20.61 -7.25 10.20
CA MET A 91 21.65 -6.33 10.61
C MET A 91 21.81 -6.31 12.13
N ASP A 92 23.05 -6.18 12.60
CA ASP A 92 23.35 -6.03 14.03
C ASP A 92 23.99 -4.66 14.31
N TRP A 93 23.26 -3.81 15.01
CA TRP A 93 23.65 -2.45 15.34
C TRP A 93 23.87 -2.28 16.85
N THR A 94 23.96 -3.37 17.62
CA THR A 94 24.14 -3.29 19.08
C THR A 94 25.45 -2.65 19.51
N ALA A 95 26.45 -2.59 18.62
CA ALA A 95 27.73 -1.92 18.87
C ALA A 95 27.66 -0.39 18.67
N LEU A 96 26.60 0.12 18.05
CA LEU A 96 26.44 1.54 17.73
C LEU A 96 25.75 2.29 18.88
N GLY A 97 26.08 3.58 19.03
CA GLY A 97 25.35 4.46 19.94
C GLY A 97 23.93 4.76 19.45
N THR A 98 23.00 5.07 20.35
CA THR A 98 21.57 5.29 20.03
C THR A 98 21.35 6.34 18.94
N GLU A 99 22.08 7.45 18.96
CA GLU A 99 21.96 8.50 17.94
C GLU A 99 22.41 8.02 16.55
N GLU A 100 23.47 7.22 16.50
CA GLU A 100 23.98 6.63 15.26
C GLU A 100 23.00 5.58 14.71
N GLN A 101 22.43 4.74 15.58
CA GLN A 101 21.39 3.78 15.20
C GLN A 101 20.19 4.48 14.57
N GLU A 102 19.74 5.59 15.15
CA GLU A 102 18.61 6.36 14.63
C GLU A 102 18.96 7.05 13.29
N ALA A 103 20.16 7.59 13.15
CA ALA A 103 20.63 8.17 11.88
C ALA A 103 20.68 7.12 10.77
N LYS A 104 21.30 5.96 11.04
CA LYS A 104 21.36 4.83 10.10
C LYS A 104 19.99 4.27 9.76
N PHE A 105 19.07 4.23 10.73
CA PHE A 105 17.70 3.79 10.45
C PHE A 105 16.98 4.72 9.46
N ARG A 106 17.09 6.03 9.65
CA ARG A 106 16.50 7.01 8.71
C ARG A 106 17.12 6.90 7.32
N GLU A 107 18.44 6.77 7.25
CA GLU A 107 19.16 6.57 5.99
C GLU A 107 18.71 5.28 5.29
N PHE A 108 18.62 4.17 6.03
CA PHE A 108 18.14 2.89 5.49
C PHE A 108 16.74 3.02 4.89
N VAL A 109 15.80 3.63 5.63
CA VAL A 109 14.41 3.81 5.17
C VAL A 109 14.35 4.69 3.92
N GLN A 110 15.22 5.70 3.81
CA GLN A 110 15.31 6.53 2.61
C GLN A 110 15.89 5.74 1.43
N ASN A 111 16.99 5.03 1.63
CA ASN A 111 17.66 4.26 0.57
C ASN A 111 16.77 3.13 0.04
N ASP A 112 16.05 2.40 0.92
CA ASP A 112 15.14 1.34 0.47
C ASP A 112 14.02 1.86 -0.46
N ARG A 113 13.62 3.15 -0.38
CA ARG A 113 12.69 3.73 -1.36
C ARG A 113 13.33 3.97 -2.72
N LEU A 114 14.62 4.30 -2.72
CA LEU A 114 15.39 4.67 -3.90
C LEU A 114 16.05 3.48 -4.60
N ASP A 115 16.18 2.34 -3.92
CA ASP A 115 16.75 1.10 -4.47
C ASP A 115 15.97 0.54 -5.67
N GLY A 116 14.75 1.06 -5.92
CA GLY A 116 13.94 0.69 -7.07
C GLY A 116 13.42 -0.74 -7.01
N TYR A 117 12.76 -1.16 -8.09
CA TYR A 117 12.17 -2.49 -8.24
C TYR A 117 11.97 -2.80 -9.73
N ASP A 118 12.05 -4.07 -10.10
CA ASP A 118 11.68 -4.55 -11.44
C ASP A 118 10.38 -5.35 -11.34
N LEU A 119 9.32 -4.76 -11.91
CA LEU A 119 7.96 -5.32 -11.92
C LEU A 119 7.89 -6.70 -12.57
N ALA A 120 8.76 -7.01 -13.54
CA ALA A 120 8.76 -8.26 -14.28
C ALA A 120 9.62 -9.35 -13.63
N LEU A 121 10.59 -9.00 -12.77
CA LEU A 121 11.46 -9.96 -12.10
C LEU A 121 10.98 -10.29 -10.68
N GLY A 122 10.63 -9.28 -9.90
CA GLY A 122 10.35 -9.41 -8.46
C GLY A 122 11.50 -10.04 -7.66
N PRO A 123 11.26 -10.45 -6.40
CA PRO A 123 10.06 -10.18 -5.59
C PRO A 123 9.80 -8.68 -5.42
N LEU A 124 8.52 -8.27 -5.39
CA LEU A 124 8.14 -6.85 -5.23
C LEU A 124 7.96 -6.48 -3.75
N MET A 125 8.79 -7.07 -2.90
CA MET A 125 8.86 -6.83 -1.46
C MET A 125 10.26 -7.10 -0.92
N ARG A 126 10.62 -6.39 0.15
CA ARG A 126 11.89 -6.52 0.87
C ARG A 126 11.64 -6.48 2.37
N PHE A 127 12.53 -7.14 3.10
CA PHE A 127 12.45 -7.24 4.55
C PHE A 127 13.81 -6.90 5.15
N ALA A 128 13.79 -6.11 6.21
CA ALA A 128 14.99 -5.85 7.00
C ALA A 128 14.69 -5.92 8.49
N LEU A 129 15.56 -6.59 9.23
CA LEU A 129 15.50 -6.70 10.67
C LEU A 129 16.82 -6.24 11.28
N MET A 130 16.79 -5.13 12.02
CA MET A 130 17.96 -4.57 12.69
C MET A 130 17.88 -4.84 14.20
N ARG A 131 18.85 -5.56 14.73
CA ARG A 131 19.02 -5.71 16.18
C ARG A 131 19.70 -4.46 16.74
N ILE A 132 19.03 -3.76 17.64
CA ILE A 132 19.50 -2.50 18.25
C ILE A 132 19.76 -2.64 19.76
N GLY A 133 19.45 -3.79 20.33
CA GLY A 133 19.73 -4.18 21.72
C GLY A 133 19.43 -5.66 21.94
N PRO A 134 19.66 -6.20 23.15
CA PRO A 134 19.46 -7.63 23.44
C PRO A 134 18.04 -8.13 23.14
N GLU A 135 17.04 -7.31 23.43
CA GLU A 135 15.61 -7.61 23.22
C GLU A 135 14.92 -6.49 22.43
N HIS A 136 15.67 -5.81 21.57
CA HIS A 136 15.18 -4.67 20.82
C HIS A 136 15.56 -4.80 19.35
N HIS A 137 14.53 -4.81 18.50
CA HIS A 137 14.69 -4.87 17.06
C HIS A 137 13.90 -3.75 16.39
N ARG A 138 14.36 -3.32 15.21
CA ARG A 138 13.56 -2.59 14.24
C ARG A 138 13.30 -3.49 13.05
N PHE A 139 12.08 -3.45 12.57
CA PHE A 139 11.68 -4.20 11.39
C PHE A 139 11.16 -3.24 10.33
N VAL A 140 11.56 -3.49 9.08
CA VAL A 140 11.09 -2.79 7.89
C VAL A 140 10.55 -3.84 6.93
N TRP A 141 9.30 -3.66 6.49
CA TRP A 141 8.69 -4.39 5.40
C TRP A 141 8.39 -3.40 4.27
N GLY A 142 9.20 -3.45 3.22
CA GLY A 142 8.97 -2.74 1.97
C GLY A 142 8.14 -3.60 1.02
N SER A 143 7.15 -3.02 0.35
CA SER A 143 6.35 -3.71 -0.65
C SER A 143 5.79 -2.77 -1.70
N HIS A 144 5.66 -3.26 -2.92
CA HIS A 144 4.98 -2.52 -3.97
C HIS A 144 3.47 -2.55 -3.77
N HIS A 145 2.80 -1.41 -3.96
CA HIS A 145 1.35 -1.25 -3.79
C HIS A 145 0.50 -2.14 -4.71
N LEU A 146 1.12 -2.73 -5.74
CA LEU A 146 0.50 -3.71 -6.64
C LEU A 146 0.28 -5.07 -5.96
N LEU A 147 1.05 -5.40 -4.91
CA LEU A 147 0.90 -6.64 -4.17
C LEU A 147 -0.16 -6.54 -3.08
N VAL A 148 -0.18 -5.40 -2.39
CA VAL A 148 -0.94 -5.21 -1.16
C VAL A 148 -1.31 -3.74 -0.96
N ASP A 149 -2.55 -3.49 -0.53
CA ASP A 149 -3.02 -2.16 -0.12
C ASP A 149 -2.89 -1.93 1.39
N GLY A 150 -3.10 -0.70 1.84
CA GLY A 150 -2.96 -0.34 3.26
C GLY A 150 -3.93 -1.06 4.21
N TRP A 151 -5.06 -1.59 3.71
CA TRP A 151 -5.98 -2.38 4.53
C TRP A 151 -5.48 -3.83 4.65
N SER A 152 -5.07 -4.40 3.52
CA SER A 152 -4.64 -5.78 3.39
C SER A 152 -3.26 -6.00 4.04
N SER A 153 -2.41 -4.97 4.09
CA SER A 153 -1.13 -5.03 4.80
C SER A 153 -1.31 -5.31 6.29
N GLN A 154 -2.33 -4.73 6.93
CA GLN A 154 -2.65 -5.03 8.33
C GLN A 154 -3.15 -6.46 8.52
N LEU A 155 -3.92 -6.99 7.58
CA LEU A 155 -4.37 -8.39 7.62
C LEU A 155 -3.19 -9.36 7.49
N VAL A 156 -2.27 -9.08 6.57
CA VAL A 156 -1.03 -9.85 6.38
C VAL A 156 -0.19 -9.83 7.66
N LEU A 157 0.03 -8.64 8.25
CA LEU A 157 0.78 -8.51 9.50
C LEU A 157 0.15 -9.29 10.66
N ASN A 158 -1.17 -9.18 10.83
CA ASN A 158 -1.89 -9.93 11.86
C ASN A 158 -1.73 -11.44 11.68
N GLU A 159 -1.77 -11.91 10.43
CA GLU A 159 -1.58 -13.32 10.12
C GLU A 159 -0.14 -13.79 10.35
N VAL A 160 0.86 -12.97 10.01
CA VAL A 160 2.28 -13.27 10.31
C VAL A 160 2.48 -13.42 11.82
N PHE A 161 1.91 -12.54 12.63
CA PHE A 161 2.02 -12.64 14.09
C PHE A 161 1.31 -13.89 14.64
N ASP A 162 0.11 -14.22 14.14
CA ASP A 162 -0.58 -15.45 14.53
C ASP A 162 0.23 -16.69 14.16
N VAL A 163 0.78 -16.75 12.94
CA VAL A 163 1.65 -17.86 12.51
C VAL A 163 2.90 -17.94 13.38
N TYR A 164 3.56 -16.82 13.65
CA TYR A 164 4.73 -16.76 14.52
C TYR A 164 4.43 -17.32 15.92
N ASP A 165 3.35 -16.87 16.56
CA ASP A 165 2.96 -17.32 17.90
C ASP A 165 2.66 -18.81 17.95
N ARG A 166 2.13 -19.38 16.87
CA ARG A 166 1.88 -20.82 16.75
C ARG A 166 3.18 -21.61 16.57
N LEU A 167 4.05 -21.16 15.67
CA LEU A 167 5.37 -21.75 15.48
C LEU A 167 6.21 -21.71 16.77
N ALA A 168 6.14 -20.61 17.52
CA ALA A 168 6.82 -20.45 18.81
C ALA A 168 6.31 -21.42 19.89
N ARG A 169 5.04 -21.83 19.79
CA ARG A 169 4.44 -22.89 20.62
C ARG A 169 4.73 -24.31 20.11
N GLY A 170 5.47 -24.46 19.03
CA GLY A 170 5.73 -25.76 18.38
C GLY A 170 4.54 -26.29 17.58
N GLU A 171 3.55 -25.46 17.28
CA GLU A 171 2.39 -25.82 16.45
C GLU A 171 2.68 -25.58 14.96
N ALA A 172 2.10 -26.40 14.09
CA ALA A 172 2.16 -26.17 12.65
C ALA A 172 1.33 -24.94 12.25
N ALA A 173 1.78 -24.19 11.22
CA ALA A 173 1.02 -23.08 10.66
C ALA A 173 -0.38 -23.56 10.18
N PRO A 174 -1.43 -22.72 10.28
CA PRO A 174 -2.76 -23.13 9.86
C PRO A 174 -2.80 -23.42 8.36
N ALA A 175 -3.52 -24.47 7.97
CA ALA A 175 -3.83 -24.73 6.57
C ALA A 175 -4.78 -23.63 6.07
N GLY A 176 -4.24 -22.68 5.32
CA GLY A 176 -5.00 -21.54 4.83
C GLY A 176 -5.78 -21.86 3.56
N LYS A 177 -7.07 -21.48 3.53
CA LYS A 177 -7.79 -21.26 2.28
C LYS A 177 -7.53 -19.83 1.84
N SER A 178 -6.71 -19.63 0.81
CA SER A 178 -6.59 -18.31 0.18
C SER A 178 -7.94 -17.95 -0.44
N LEU A 179 -8.57 -16.86 0.02
CA LEU A 179 -9.73 -16.29 -0.67
C LEU A 179 -9.24 -15.86 -2.05
N VAL A 180 -9.77 -16.50 -3.08
CA VAL A 180 -9.17 -16.45 -4.42
C VAL A 180 -9.37 -15.06 -5.01
N PHE A 181 -8.39 -14.17 -4.89
CA PHE A 181 -8.38 -12.85 -5.55
C PHE A 181 -8.75 -12.95 -7.04
N ARG A 182 -8.38 -14.07 -7.68
CA ARG A 182 -8.89 -14.50 -8.99
C ARG A 182 -10.40 -14.36 -9.14
N SER A 183 -11.20 -14.93 -8.23
CA SER A 183 -12.66 -14.94 -8.35
C SER A 183 -13.22 -13.53 -8.36
N TYR A 184 -12.59 -12.61 -7.62
CA TYR A 184 -12.89 -11.20 -7.69
C TYR A 184 -12.50 -10.60 -9.05
N VAL A 185 -11.27 -10.83 -9.54
CA VAL A 185 -10.84 -10.31 -10.86
C VAL A 185 -11.72 -10.86 -12.00
N GLU A 186 -12.02 -12.15 -12.00
CA GLU A 186 -12.89 -12.79 -12.99
C GLU A 186 -14.33 -12.27 -12.93
N TRP A 187 -14.84 -11.98 -11.72
CA TRP A 187 -16.13 -11.32 -11.56
C TRP A 187 -16.07 -9.88 -12.10
N LEU A 188 -15.05 -9.11 -11.73
CA LEU A 188 -14.89 -7.71 -12.09
C LEU A 188 -14.81 -7.50 -13.61
N LEU A 189 -14.08 -8.38 -14.31
CA LEU A 189 -13.91 -8.32 -15.76
C LEU A 189 -15.18 -8.69 -16.54
N LYS A 190 -16.19 -9.28 -15.89
CA LYS A 190 -17.50 -9.58 -16.49
C LYS A 190 -18.53 -8.47 -16.28
N GLN A 191 -18.21 -7.43 -15.51
CA GLN A 191 -19.14 -6.33 -15.26
C GLN A 191 -19.30 -5.46 -16.52
N ASP A 192 -20.52 -5.00 -16.77
CA ASP A 192 -20.78 -3.97 -17.76
C ASP A 192 -20.53 -2.60 -17.12
N TRP A 193 -19.61 -1.84 -17.72
CA TRP A 193 -19.17 -0.55 -17.22
C TRP A 193 -19.89 0.63 -17.89
N ALA A 194 -20.78 0.39 -18.87
CA ALA A 194 -21.39 1.46 -19.66
C ALA A 194 -22.22 2.43 -18.79
N ASP A 195 -23.04 1.90 -17.87
CA ASP A 195 -23.84 2.74 -16.97
C ASP A 195 -22.98 3.48 -15.94
N VAL A 196 -21.90 2.84 -15.47
CA VAL A 196 -20.93 3.45 -14.54
C VAL A 196 -20.17 4.58 -15.25
N GLU A 197 -19.69 4.34 -16.46
CA GLU A 197 -19.03 5.34 -17.30
C GLU A 197 -19.97 6.51 -17.58
N LYS A 198 -21.21 6.23 -17.99
CA LYS A 198 -22.22 7.26 -18.22
C LYS A 198 -22.47 8.10 -16.97
N PHE A 199 -22.61 7.47 -15.81
CA PHE A 199 -22.76 8.15 -14.54
C PHE A 199 -21.60 9.13 -14.29
N PHE A 200 -20.35 8.67 -14.40
CA PHE A 200 -19.18 9.53 -14.20
C PHE A 200 -19.06 10.63 -15.26
N ARG A 201 -19.32 10.34 -16.54
CA ARG A 201 -19.32 11.36 -17.59
C ARG A 201 -20.33 12.47 -17.33
N THR A 202 -21.54 12.11 -16.89
CA THR A 202 -22.57 13.10 -16.54
C THR A 202 -22.20 13.85 -15.27
N HIS A 203 -21.71 13.17 -14.23
CA HIS A 203 -21.36 13.80 -12.96
C HIS A 203 -20.19 14.78 -13.11
N LEU A 204 -19.23 14.48 -13.98
CA LEU A 204 -18.01 15.26 -14.17
C LEU A 204 -18.11 16.25 -15.35
N SER A 205 -19.26 16.35 -16.06
CA SER A 205 -19.37 17.15 -17.30
C SER A 205 -19.16 18.65 -17.11
N GLY A 206 -19.35 19.15 -15.88
CA GLY A 206 -19.12 20.55 -15.53
C GLY A 206 -17.65 20.93 -15.36
N MET A 207 -16.75 19.95 -15.21
CA MET A 207 -15.32 20.19 -14.97
C MET A 207 -14.57 20.34 -16.29
N LYS A 208 -14.09 21.56 -16.56
CA LYS A 208 -13.36 21.90 -17.79
C LYS A 208 -11.84 21.99 -17.61
N ALA A 209 -11.38 22.15 -16.37
CA ALA A 209 -9.98 22.24 -16.01
C ALA A 209 -9.79 21.78 -14.54
N PRO A 210 -8.57 21.36 -14.14
CA PRO A 210 -8.25 21.16 -12.73
C PRO A 210 -8.52 22.45 -11.93
N THR A 211 -9.03 22.30 -10.70
CA THR A 211 -9.28 23.46 -9.83
C THR A 211 -7.96 24.19 -9.54
N PRO A 212 -7.79 25.44 -9.97
CA PRO A 212 -6.52 26.15 -9.81
C PRO A 212 -6.31 26.53 -8.34
N MET A 213 -5.32 25.97 -7.66
CA MET A 213 -5.00 26.41 -6.30
C MET A 213 -4.22 27.72 -6.34
N VAL A 214 -4.62 28.75 -5.56
CA VAL A 214 -3.88 30.02 -5.48
C VAL A 214 -2.44 29.81 -4.98
N VAL A 215 -2.19 28.70 -4.27
CA VAL A 215 -0.84 28.27 -3.83
C VAL A 215 0.07 27.94 -5.03
N ASP A 216 -0.48 27.39 -6.12
CA ASP A 216 0.29 27.07 -7.33
C ASP A 216 0.74 28.34 -8.09
N ARG A 217 0.08 29.48 -7.87
CA ARG A 217 0.47 30.76 -8.50
C ARG A 217 1.74 31.36 -7.90
N PHE A 218 2.14 30.95 -6.70
CA PHE A 218 3.38 31.44 -6.08
C PHE A 218 4.61 30.66 -6.52
N SER A 219 4.46 29.44 -7.06
CA SER A 219 5.55 28.74 -7.73
C SER A 219 5.61 29.19 -9.20
N GLY A 220 6.42 30.20 -9.50
CA GLY A 220 6.73 30.64 -10.88
C GLY A 220 7.54 29.61 -11.69
N SER A 221 7.23 28.33 -11.58
CA SER A 221 7.93 27.23 -12.26
C SER A 221 7.21 26.87 -13.55
N THR A 222 7.81 27.24 -14.68
CA THR A 222 7.43 26.81 -16.04
C THR A 222 8.33 25.68 -16.57
N GLY A 223 9.07 25.00 -15.68
CA GLY A 223 9.96 23.88 -16.03
C GLY A 223 9.42 22.51 -15.60
N PRO A 224 10.03 21.40 -16.07
CA PRO A 224 9.71 20.07 -15.56
C PRO A 224 9.93 20.06 -14.05
N THR A 225 8.85 19.92 -13.31
CA THR A 225 8.88 19.93 -11.85
C THR A 225 9.60 18.68 -11.37
N THR A 226 10.79 18.84 -10.81
CA THR A 226 11.28 17.89 -9.81
C THR A 226 10.25 17.90 -8.69
N ARG A 227 9.35 16.90 -8.69
CA ARG A 227 8.29 16.77 -7.70
C ARG A 227 8.94 16.39 -6.37
N GLU A 228 9.41 17.39 -5.62
CA GLU A 228 9.78 17.20 -4.23
C GLU A 228 8.49 17.02 -3.42
N ALA A 229 8.16 15.77 -3.11
CA ALA A 229 7.06 15.45 -2.22
C ALA A 229 7.49 15.70 -0.76
N ARG A 230 6.89 16.69 -0.10
CA ARG A 230 7.04 16.92 1.34
C ARG A 230 5.83 16.34 2.08
N THR A 231 6.08 15.52 3.10
CA THR A 231 5.03 14.99 3.98
C THR A 231 4.99 15.81 5.27
N GLU A 232 3.82 16.39 5.55
CA GLU A 232 3.56 17.07 6.82
C GLU A 232 2.55 16.28 7.64
N GLU A 233 2.86 16.03 8.90
CA GLU A 233 1.98 15.33 9.82
C GLU A 233 1.40 16.29 10.86
N ALA A 234 0.07 16.22 11.04
CA ALA A 234 -0.64 16.96 12.06
C ALA A 234 -1.61 16.03 12.79
N THR A 235 -1.66 16.14 14.12
CA THR A 235 -2.53 15.32 14.96
C THR A 235 -3.56 16.19 15.68
N LEU A 236 -4.80 15.70 15.77
CA LEU A 236 -5.82 16.30 16.61
C LEU A 236 -5.64 15.80 18.05
N SER A 237 -5.90 16.68 19.02
CA SER A 237 -5.94 16.29 20.43
C SER A 237 -7.05 15.26 20.68
N ALA A 238 -6.89 14.40 21.69
CA ALA A 238 -7.89 13.39 22.04
C ALA A 238 -9.29 14.00 22.28
N ALA A 239 -9.33 15.20 22.89
CA ALA A 239 -10.57 15.97 23.07
C ALA A 239 -11.17 16.39 21.72
N GLY A 240 -10.36 16.95 20.81
CA GLY A 240 -10.80 17.33 19.46
C GLY A 240 -11.31 16.14 18.64
N THR A 241 -10.59 15.02 18.65
CA THR A 241 -11.01 13.78 18.00
C THR A 241 -12.34 13.26 18.56
N SER A 242 -12.53 13.32 19.88
CA SER A 242 -13.76 12.88 20.53
C SER A 242 -14.96 13.75 20.14
N GLN A 243 -14.76 15.08 20.07
CA GLN A 243 -15.79 16.01 19.60
C GLN A 243 -16.17 15.76 18.14
N LEU A 244 -15.20 15.54 17.25
CA LEU A 244 -15.46 15.23 15.84
C LEU A 244 -16.27 13.93 15.69
N LYS A 245 -15.89 12.89 16.45
CA LYS A 245 -16.63 11.61 16.47
C LYS A 245 -18.06 11.78 16.98
N ALA A 246 -18.26 12.57 18.03
CA ALA A 246 -19.60 12.86 18.55
C ALA A 246 -20.46 13.63 17.53
N PHE A 247 -19.87 14.62 16.84
CA PHE A 247 -20.54 15.37 15.77
C PHE A 247 -21.00 14.47 14.63
N ALA A 248 -20.11 13.60 14.13
CA ALA A 248 -20.41 12.65 13.05
C ALA A 248 -21.54 11.70 13.46
N ARG A 249 -21.47 11.15 14.68
CA ARG A 249 -22.50 10.25 15.24
C ARG A 249 -23.85 10.94 15.36
N ALA A 250 -23.90 12.17 15.88
CA ALA A 250 -25.14 12.92 16.03
C ALA A 250 -25.85 13.18 14.69
N ARG A 251 -25.09 13.24 13.58
CA ARG A 251 -25.60 13.48 12.23
C ARG A 251 -25.72 12.22 11.38
N LYS A 252 -25.50 11.04 11.97
CA LYS A 252 -25.48 9.74 11.26
C LYS A 252 -24.52 9.74 10.04
N MET A 253 -23.41 10.46 10.17
CA MET A 253 -22.36 10.54 9.15
C MET A 253 -21.14 9.73 9.59
N THR A 254 -20.34 9.29 8.62
CA THR A 254 -19.02 8.73 8.92
C THR A 254 -18.03 9.86 9.25
N LEU A 255 -17.00 9.56 10.05
CA LEU A 255 -15.93 10.52 10.31
C LEU A 255 -15.25 10.97 9.01
N ASN A 256 -15.10 10.05 8.05
CA ASN A 256 -14.53 10.34 6.73
C ASN A 256 -15.34 11.40 5.97
N THR A 257 -16.68 11.28 5.96
CA THR A 257 -17.58 12.29 5.35
C THR A 257 -17.37 13.68 5.97
N VAL A 258 -17.21 13.77 7.29
CA VAL A 258 -16.97 15.05 7.98
C VAL A 258 -15.63 15.65 7.55
N VAL A 259 -14.57 14.84 7.47
CA VAL A 259 -13.24 15.28 7.05
C VAL A 259 -13.23 15.73 5.58
N GLN A 260 -13.87 14.97 4.68
CA GLN A 260 -14.02 15.35 3.26
C GLN A 260 -14.74 16.69 3.10
N ALA A 261 -15.84 16.89 3.85
CA ALA A 261 -16.59 18.14 3.82
C ALA A 261 -15.74 19.31 4.32
N ALA A 262 -15.01 19.13 5.42
CA ALA A 262 -14.09 20.14 5.94
C ALA A 262 -12.97 20.47 4.93
N TRP A 263 -12.44 19.45 4.25
CA TRP A 263 -11.44 19.61 3.20
C TRP A 263 -11.99 20.35 1.97
N GLY A 264 -13.20 20.00 1.51
CA GLY A 264 -13.87 20.72 0.42
C GLY A 264 -14.13 22.18 0.75
N LEU A 265 -14.55 22.49 1.98
CA LEU A 265 -14.70 23.87 2.46
C LEU A 265 -13.36 24.61 2.55
N LEU A 266 -12.29 23.92 2.95
CA LEU A 266 -10.95 24.49 2.97
C LEU A 266 -10.52 24.85 1.56
N LEU A 267 -10.54 23.88 0.64
CA LEU A 267 -10.23 24.10 -0.76
C LEU A 267 -11.05 25.28 -1.30
N ASN A 268 -12.36 25.33 -1.00
CA ASN A 268 -13.26 26.44 -1.34
C ASN A 268 -12.78 27.83 -0.97
N ARG A 269 -12.10 27.96 0.16
CA ARG A 269 -11.56 29.25 0.58
C ARG A 269 -10.26 29.62 -0.14
N TYR A 270 -9.54 28.63 -0.69
CA TYR A 270 -8.21 28.79 -1.28
C TYR A 270 -8.20 28.83 -2.81
N SER A 271 -9.19 28.30 -3.52
CA SER A 271 -9.44 28.68 -4.92
C SER A 271 -10.52 29.75 -4.92
N SER A 272 -10.28 30.84 -5.62
CA SER A 272 -11.19 31.97 -5.74
C SER A 272 -12.45 31.69 -6.59
N GLU A 273 -12.92 30.43 -6.67
CA GLU A 273 -14.13 30.02 -7.40
C GLU A 273 -15.17 29.31 -6.52
N LEU A 274 -16.45 29.41 -6.89
CA LEU A 274 -17.59 28.73 -6.26
C LEU A 274 -17.87 27.40 -6.99
N GLY A 275 -17.07 26.35 -6.73
CA GLY A 275 -17.35 24.99 -7.20
C GLY A 275 -16.18 24.03 -6.98
N TYR A 276 -16.36 22.98 -6.18
CA TYR A 276 -15.33 21.96 -5.90
C TYR A 276 -15.95 20.59 -5.84
N ASP A 277 -15.29 19.65 -6.51
CA ASP A 277 -15.51 18.22 -6.33
C ASP A 277 -14.22 17.61 -5.76
N PHE A 278 -14.32 17.11 -4.53
CA PHE A 278 -13.24 16.35 -3.88
C PHE A 278 -13.60 14.87 -3.88
N TRP A 279 -12.67 14.02 -4.37
CA TRP A 279 -12.90 12.59 -4.42
C TRP A 279 -12.19 11.85 -3.29
N PRO A 280 -12.91 11.13 -2.43
CA PRO A 280 -12.29 10.30 -1.42
C PRO A 280 -11.89 8.93 -1.93
N LEU A 281 -10.78 8.41 -1.40
CA LEU A 281 -10.46 6.98 -1.50
C LEU A 281 -11.55 6.17 -0.79
N ARG A 282 -12.19 5.24 -1.52
CA ARG A 282 -13.10 4.23 -0.97
C ARG A 282 -12.49 2.85 -1.19
N ALA A 283 -12.49 2.01 -0.15
CA ALA A 283 -12.25 0.59 -0.32
C ALA A 283 -13.52 -0.06 -0.88
N TYR A 284 -13.43 -0.70 -2.05
CA TYR A 284 -14.54 -1.46 -2.63
C TYR A 284 -14.47 -2.92 -2.16
N ARG A 285 -15.40 -3.32 -1.28
CA ARG A 285 -15.70 -4.72 -0.97
C ARG A 285 -17.21 -4.85 -0.76
N GLU A 286 -17.89 -5.58 -1.63
CA GLU A 286 -19.24 -6.08 -1.37
C GLU A 286 -19.14 -7.34 -0.49
N ARG A 287 -20.07 -7.49 0.47
CA ARG A 287 -20.10 -8.62 1.41
C ARG A 287 -20.59 -9.89 0.74
#